data_AF-A0A1C7DCS6-F1
#
_entry.id   AF-A0A1C7DCS6-F1
#
_cell.length_a   1.000
_cell.length_b   1.000
_cell.length_c   1.000
_cell.angle_alpha   90.00
_cell.angle_beta   90.00
_cell.angle_gamma   90.00
#
_symmetry.space_group_name_H-M   'P 1'
#
loop_
_entity.id
_entity.type
_entity.pdbx_description
1 polymer ?
#
loop_
_entity_poly.entity_id
_entity_poly.type
_entity_poly.pdbx_seq_one_letter_code
_entity_poly.pdbx_strand_id
1 'polypeptide(L)'
;MKKNITKNFIYTGTLMASSILLLTVYKKNRAKKIWVYEDNDMRNSVTVDHEESVNADLDEAEIGLTQLDSAYRSEWQANGFPQTHKAIAELENK
;
A
#
# COMPACT_ATOMS: atom_id res chain seq x y z
N MET A 1 -24.22 -12.44 46.02
CA MET A 1 -24.82 -12.36 44.67
C MET A 1 -24.68 -10.98 43.99
N LYS A 2 -25.04 -9.85 44.63
CA LYS A 2 -24.99 -8.50 44.02
C LYS A 2 -23.62 -8.04 43.47
N LYS A 3 -22.51 -8.41 44.13
CA LYS A 3 -21.13 -8.01 43.72
C LYS A 3 -20.68 -8.60 42.38
N ASN A 4 -21.21 -9.76 41.98
CA ASN A 4 -20.82 -10.40 40.72
C ASN A 4 -21.61 -9.82 39.54
N ILE A 5 -22.86 -9.43 39.79
CA ILE A 5 -23.71 -8.76 38.80
C ILE A 5 -23.15 -7.37 38.46
N THR A 6 -22.71 -6.60 39.46
CA THR A 6 -22.09 -5.28 39.21
C THR A 6 -20.75 -5.39 38.47
N LYS A 7 -19.90 -6.38 38.81
CA LYS A 7 -18.66 -6.64 38.06
C LYS A 7 -18.96 -6.99 36.59
N ASN A 8 -19.89 -7.91 36.35
CA ASN A 8 -20.26 -8.29 34.98
C ASN A 8 -20.83 -7.12 34.18
N PHE A 9 -21.60 -6.23 34.81
CA PHE A 9 -22.15 -5.02 34.17
C PHE A 9 -21.05 -4.00 33.83
N ILE A 10 -20.05 -3.83 34.70
CA ILE A 10 -18.89 -2.96 34.43
C ILE A 10 -18.04 -3.53 33.28
N TYR A 11 -17.77 -4.84 33.28
CA TYR A 11 -17.02 -5.50 32.20
C TYR A 11 -17.76 -5.45 30.86
N THR A 12 -19.07 -5.71 30.83
CA THR A 12 -19.86 -5.59 29.60
C THR A 12 -19.95 -4.13 29.14
N GLY A 13 -20.13 -3.17 30.04
CA GLY A 13 -20.12 -1.74 29.71
C GLY A 13 -18.80 -1.28 29.10
N THR A 14 -17.66 -1.73 29.66
CA THR A 14 -16.32 -1.39 29.14
C THR A 14 -16.01 -2.05 27.80
N LEU A 15 -16.40 -3.31 27.59
CA LEU A 15 -16.25 -3.99 26.29
C LEU A 15 -17.10 -3.35 25.19
N MET A 16 -18.34 -2.95 25.51
CA MET A 16 -19.19 -2.26 24.54
C MET A 16 -18.61 -0.89 24.18
N ALA A 17 -18.21 -0.09 25.18
CA ALA A 17 -17.63 1.23 24.93
C ALA A 17 -16.34 1.17 24.10
N SER A 18 -15.45 0.20 24.37
CA SER A 18 -14.22 0.03 23.60
C SER A 18 -14.50 -0.40 22.16
N SER A 19 -15.46 -1.30 21.93
CA SER A 19 -15.84 -1.74 20.59
C SER A 19 -16.41 -0.60 19.73
N ILE A 20 -17.21 0.29 20.32
CA ILE A 20 -17.77 1.47 19.64
C ILE A 20 -16.68 2.47 19.29
N LEU A 21 -15.74 2.72 20.21
CA LEU A 21 -14.58 3.58 19.93
C LEU A 21 -13.71 3.02 18.80
N LEU A 22 -13.47 1.71 18.80
CA LEU A 22 -12.65 1.07 17.78
C LEU A 22 -13.31 1.16 16.40
N LEU A 23 -14.63 0.92 16.31
CA LEU A 23 -15.40 1.07 15.08
C LEU A 23 -15.43 2.53 14.56
N THR A 24 -15.57 3.51 15.46
CA THR A 24 -15.60 4.93 15.07
C THR A 24 -14.22 5.41 14.59
N VAL A 25 -13.14 5.04 15.26
CA VAL A 25 -11.76 5.33 14.83
C VAL A 25 -11.47 4.64 13.49
N TYR A 26 -11.85 3.38 13.33
CA TYR A 26 -11.67 2.64 12.08
C TYR A 26 -12.38 3.32 10.91
N LYS A 27 -13.66 3.68 11.08
CA LYS A 27 -14.43 4.40 10.05
C LYS A 27 -13.83 5.77 9.74
N LYS A 28 -13.43 6.53 10.77
CA LYS A 28 -12.80 7.84 10.60
C LYS A 28 -11.48 7.76 9.82
N ASN A 29 -10.67 6.73 10.08
CA ASN A 29 -9.41 6.54 9.38
C ASN A 29 -9.60 6.11 7.92
N ARG A 30 -10.60 5.27 7.61
CA ARG A 30 -10.97 4.96 6.22
C ARG A 30 -11.59 6.15 5.48
N ALA A 31 -12.27 7.05 6.19
CA ALA A 31 -12.92 8.21 5.60
C ALA A 31 -11.96 9.38 5.31
N LYS A 32 -10.68 9.28 5.68
CA LYS A 32 -9.68 10.29 5.30
C LYS A 32 -9.43 10.21 3.79
N LYS A 33 -10.20 10.99 3.03
CA LYS A 33 -9.95 11.23 1.61
C LYS A 33 -8.69 12.09 1.53
N ILE A 34 -7.56 11.45 1.19
CA ILE A 34 -6.34 12.17 0.83
C ILE A 34 -6.66 12.86 -0.50
N TRP A 35 -6.41 14.17 -0.58
CA TRP A 35 -6.56 14.87 -1.83
C TRP A 35 -5.41 14.47 -2.74
N VAL A 36 -5.75 13.82 -3.85
CA VAL A 36 -4.84 13.41 -4.91
C VAL A 36 -5.48 13.94 -6.19
N TYR A 37 -4.66 14.45 -7.12
CA TYR A 37 -5.16 14.80 -8.44
C TYR A 37 -5.67 13.53 -9.14
N GLU A 38 -6.70 13.67 -9.95
CA GLU A 38 -7.39 12.52 -10.58
C GLU A 38 -6.45 11.70 -11.48
N ASP A 39 -5.50 12.36 -12.12
CA ASP A 39 -4.42 11.78 -12.94
C ASP A 39 -3.33 11.07 -12.12
N ASN A 40 -3.16 11.43 -10.85
CA ASN A 40 -2.14 10.88 -9.97
C ASN A 40 -2.70 9.79 -9.03
N ASP A 41 -4.02 9.57 -9.02
CA ASP A 41 -4.65 8.58 -8.15
C ASP A 41 -4.55 7.16 -8.73
N MET A 42 -3.40 6.52 -8.50
CA MET A 42 -3.15 5.12 -8.88
C MET A 42 -4.05 4.10 -8.17
N ARG A 43 -4.93 4.53 -7.25
CA ARG A 43 -5.92 3.65 -6.63
C ARG A 43 -7.06 3.31 -7.58
N ASN A 44 -7.26 4.09 -8.64
CA ASN A 44 -8.16 3.77 -9.73
C ASN A 44 -7.45 2.83 -10.72
N SER A 45 -7.22 1.60 -10.29
CA SER A 45 -6.24 0.67 -10.88
C SER A 45 -6.55 0.16 -12.29
N VAL A 46 -7.69 0.51 -12.88
CA VAL A 46 -8.09 -0.07 -14.17
C VAL A 46 -7.47 0.70 -15.34
N THR A 47 -7.48 2.03 -15.30
CA THR A 47 -6.96 2.84 -16.42
C THR A 47 -5.44 2.84 -16.46
N VAL A 48 -4.80 2.96 -15.30
CA VAL A 48 -3.33 3.03 -15.13
C VAL A 48 -2.61 1.76 -15.62
N ASP A 49 -3.30 0.62 -15.64
CA ASP A 49 -2.79 -0.68 -16.11
C ASP A 49 -2.94 -0.88 -17.64
N HIS A 50 -3.66 0.02 -18.33
CA HIS A 50 -3.89 -0.07 -19.78
C HIS A 50 -3.30 1.11 -20.55
N GLU A 51 -3.07 2.24 -19.88
CA GLU A 51 -2.48 3.43 -20.48
C GLU A 51 -0.95 3.34 -20.48
N GLU A 52 -0.35 3.80 -21.59
CA GLU A 52 1.10 3.88 -21.74
C GLU A 52 1.70 4.94 -20.80
N SER A 53 2.96 4.71 -20.41
CA SER A 53 3.75 5.63 -19.61
C SER A 53 3.76 7.04 -20.19
N VAL A 54 3.54 8.04 -19.33
CA VAL A 54 3.62 9.47 -19.69
C VAL A 54 5.03 9.84 -20.18
N ASN A 55 6.05 9.08 -19.78
CA ASN A 55 7.44 9.34 -20.11
C ASN A 55 7.92 8.56 -21.33
N ALA A 56 7.05 7.82 -22.04
CA ALA A 56 7.42 7.06 -23.23
C ALA A 56 8.06 7.93 -24.33
N ASP A 57 7.63 9.19 -24.47
CA ASP A 57 8.21 10.15 -25.42
C ASP A 57 9.58 10.71 -24.97
N LEU A 58 9.94 10.54 -23.70
CA LEU A 58 11.14 11.12 -23.08
C LEU A 58 12.27 10.09 -22.90
N ASP A 59 11.93 8.82 -22.69
CA ASP A 59 12.88 7.74 -22.46
C ASP A 59 12.48 6.50 -23.26
N GLU A 60 13.38 6.01 -24.11
CA GLU A 60 13.19 4.78 -24.88
C GLU A 60 12.88 3.59 -23.98
N ALA A 61 13.42 3.61 -22.76
CA ALA A 61 13.22 2.56 -21.80
C ALA A 61 11.77 2.52 -21.28
N GLU A 62 11.03 3.63 -21.34
CA GLU A 62 9.63 3.78 -20.93
C GLU A 62 8.62 3.37 -22.01
N ILE A 63 9.08 3.21 -23.25
CA ILE A 63 8.22 2.82 -24.38
C ILE A 63 7.61 1.44 -24.13
N GLY A 64 6.27 1.35 -24.26
CA GLY A 64 5.54 0.11 -24.04
C GLY A 64 5.36 -0.30 -22.57
N LEU A 65 5.85 0.49 -21.61
CA LEU A 65 5.46 0.33 -20.21
C LEU A 65 4.08 0.94 -19.97
N THR A 66 3.28 0.30 -19.14
CA THR A 66 2.08 0.93 -18.60
C THR A 66 2.48 2.04 -17.61
N GLN A 67 1.57 2.96 -17.31
CA GLN A 67 1.80 3.94 -16.23
C GLN A 67 2.07 3.25 -14.88
N LEU A 68 1.44 2.09 -14.64
CA LEU A 68 1.68 1.28 -13.45
C LEU A 68 3.11 0.73 -13.42
N ASP A 69 3.55 0.12 -14.51
CA ASP A 69 4.88 -0.46 -14.62
C ASP A 69 5.97 0.62 -14.53
N SER A 70 5.74 1.77 -15.17
CA SER A 70 6.61 2.95 -15.08
C SER A 70 6.81 3.39 -13.62
N ALA A 71 5.74 3.47 -12.85
CA ALA A 71 5.81 3.87 -11.44
C ALA A 71 6.60 2.90 -10.56
N TYR A 72 6.62 1.61 -10.89
CA TYR A 72 7.36 0.57 -10.15
C TYR A 72 8.70 0.18 -10.78
N ARG A 73 9.06 0.79 -11.91
CA ARG A 73 10.25 0.45 -12.67
C ARG A 73 11.54 0.53 -11.84
N SER A 74 11.69 1.60 -11.05
CA SER A 74 12.87 1.80 -10.20
C SER A 74 13.05 0.68 -9.17
N GLU A 75 11.95 0.20 -8.60
CA GLU A 75 11.93 -0.93 -7.67
C GLU A 75 12.30 -2.24 -8.38
N TRP A 76 11.80 -2.45 -9.60
CA TRP A 76 12.13 -3.63 -10.40
C TRP A 76 13.61 -3.65 -10.83
N GLN A 77 14.16 -2.49 -11.20
CA GLN A 77 15.58 -2.36 -11.51
C GLN A 77 16.46 -2.59 -10.27
N ALA A 78 16.03 -2.10 -9.10
CA ALA A 78 16.76 -2.32 -7.85
C ALA A 78 16.81 -3.80 -7.43
N ASN A 79 15.79 -4.59 -7.79
CA ASN A 79 15.80 -6.04 -7.60
C ASN A 79 16.73 -6.77 -8.59
N GLY A 80 17.17 -6.10 -9.66
CA GLY A 80 17.93 -6.71 -10.76
C GLY A 80 19.43 -6.86 -10.53
N PHE A 81 20.02 -6.29 -9.48
CA PHE A 81 21.46 -6.40 -9.21
C PHE A 81 21.75 -7.47 -8.15
N PRO A 82 22.83 -8.29 -8.27
CA PRO A 82 23.14 -9.33 -7.30
C PRO A 82 23.19 -8.80 -5.86
N GLN A 83 22.20 -9.19 -5.04
CA GLN A 83 22.11 -8.79 -3.64
C GLN A 83 23.02 -9.61 -2.71
N THR A 84 23.59 -10.72 -3.21
CA THR A 84 24.39 -11.65 -2.40
C THR A 84 25.84 -11.70 -2.86
N HIS A 85 26.77 -11.84 -1.90
CA HIS A 85 28.20 -12.00 -2.17
C HIS A 85 28.51 -13.13 -3.16
N LYS A 86 27.72 -14.21 -3.13
CA LYS A 86 27.84 -15.33 -4.07
C LYS A 86 27.49 -14.90 -5.50
N ALA A 87 26.36 -14.21 -5.69
CA ALA A 87 25.93 -13.75 -7.01
C ALA A 87 26.87 -12.68 -7.58
N ILE A 88 27.49 -11.86 -6.73
CA ILE A 88 28.56 -10.92 -7.12
C ILE A 88 29.79 -11.69 -7.61
N ALA A 89 30.27 -12.67 -6.84
CA ALA A 89 31.44 -13.48 -7.23
C ALA A 89 31.20 -14.25 -8.55
N GLU A 90 29.98 -14.75 -8.80
CA GLU A 90 29.65 -15.44 -10.05
C GLU A 90 29.62 -14.50 -11.27
N LEU A 91 29.34 -13.21 -11.08
CA LEU A 91 29.40 -12.18 -12.12
C LEU A 91 30.83 -11.70 -12.40
N GLU A 92 31.64 -11.51 -11.36
CA GLU A 92 33.05 -11.08 -11.50
C GLU A 92 33.93 -12.15 -12.16
N ASN A 93 33.55 -13.42 -12.07
CA ASN A 93 34.27 -14.55 -12.65
C ASN A 93 33.78 -14.94 -14.07
N LYS A 94 32.95 -14.10 -14.71
CA LYS A 94 32.41 -14.31 -16.06
C LYS A 94 33.05 -13.36 -17.06
#